data_AF-A0A832ETS2-F1
#
_entry.id   AF-A0A832ETS2-F1
#
_cell.length_a   1.000
_cell.length_b   1.000
_cell.length_c   1.000
_cell.angle_alpha   90.00
_cell.angle_beta   90.00
_cell.angle_gamma   90.00
#
_symmetry.space_group_name_H-M   'P 1'
#
loop_
_entity.id
_entity.type
_entity.pdbx_description
1 polymer ?
#
loop_
_entity_poly.entity_id
_entity_poly.type
_entity_poly.pdbx_seq_one_letter_code
_entity_poly.pdbx_strand_id
1 'polypeptide(L)'
;MSLTTVTLLVLLLFVVQLFLQETVRYHFDLWRIMGNRDERPQKTVLAARLERAKNNMLEALPLFLGLAMLTLFAGGGNAASPGATLFLAARILYVPLYAAGVPVLRSLVWLAGMAGLLMMAMPLL
;
A
#
# COMPACT_ATOMS: atom_id res chain seq x y z
N MET A 1 8.71 -15.99 3.61
CA MET A 1 9.51 -14.99 2.88
C MET A 1 10.41 -14.26 3.88
N SER A 2 11.58 -13.76 3.47
CA SER A 2 12.37 -12.90 4.34
C SER A 2 11.70 -11.53 4.50
N LEU A 3 11.94 -10.85 5.61
CA LEU A 3 11.40 -9.50 5.83
C LEU A 3 11.85 -8.54 4.72
N THR A 4 13.10 -8.63 4.25
CA THR A 4 13.59 -7.85 3.12
C THR A 4 12.76 -8.06 1.86
N THR A 5 12.43 -9.31 1.51
CA THR A 5 11.58 -9.61 0.37
C THR A 5 10.19 -8.99 0.53
N VAL A 6 9.57 -9.11 1.71
CA VAL A 6 8.25 -8.52 1.99
C VAL A 6 8.31 -6.99 1.85
N THR A 7 9.34 -6.35 2.40
CA THR A 7 9.55 -4.90 2.28
C THR A 7 9.64 -4.45 0.84
N LEU A 8 10.41 -5.16 0.00
CA LEU A 8 10.51 -4.87 -1.43
C LEU A 8 9.16 -5.02 -2.15
N LEU A 9 8.36 -6.03 -1.80
CA LEU A 9 7.02 -6.19 -2.36
C LEU A 9 6.03 -5.11 -1.90
N VAL A 10 6.15 -4.63 -0.65
CA VAL A 10 5.36 -3.50 -0.15
C VAL A 10 5.71 -2.22 -0.91
N LEU A 11 7.00 -1.97 -1.14
CA LEU A 11 7.46 -0.85 -1.96
C LEU A 11 6.97 -0.98 -3.41
N LEU A 12 7.09 -2.17 -4.01
CA LEU A 12 6.57 -2.44 -5.35
C LEU A 12 5.07 -2.18 -5.44
N LEU A 13 4.28 -2.66 -4.47
CA LEU A 13 2.84 -2.40 -4.40
C LEU A 13 2.55 -0.89 -4.33
N PHE A 14 3.32 -0.14 -3.54
CA PHE A 14 3.17 1.31 -3.48
C PHE A 14 3.50 1.98 -4.82
N VAL A 15 4.57 1.55 -5.50
CA VAL A 15 4.91 2.01 -6.86
C VAL A 15 3.77 1.74 -7.83
N VAL A 16 3.16 0.55 -7.80
CA VAL A 16 1.96 0.27 -8.63
C VAL A 16 0.84 1.25 -8.32
N GLN A 17 0.57 1.56 -7.04
CA GLN A 17 -0.47 2.50 -6.64
C GLN A 17 -0.20 3.95 -7.08
N LEU A 18 1.07 4.37 -7.20
CA LEU A 18 1.43 5.70 -7.73
C LEU A 18 0.91 5.90 -9.15
N PHE A 19 1.00 4.86 -9.98
CA PHE A 19 0.58 4.91 -11.39
C PHE A 19 -0.90 4.60 -11.56
N LEU A 20 -1.46 3.67 -10.79
CA LEU A 20 -2.79 3.10 -11.00
C LEU A 20 -3.91 4.16 -11.11
N GLN A 21 -3.91 5.17 -10.23
CA GLN A 21 -4.93 6.22 -10.26
C GLN A 21 -4.80 7.15 -11.48
N GLU A 22 -3.58 7.49 -11.90
CA GLU A 22 -3.36 8.30 -13.11
C GLU A 22 -3.70 7.49 -14.36
N THR A 23 -3.30 6.22 -14.44
CA THR A 23 -3.67 5.36 -15.57
C THR A 23 -5.19 5.29 -15.76
N VAL A 24 -5.95 5.14 -14.68
CA VAL A 24 -7.42 5.15 -14.74
C VAL A 24 -7.98 6.53 -15.08
N ARG A 25 -7.39 7.62 -14.54
CA ARG A 25 -7.79 9.00 -14.85
C ARG A 25 -7.67 9.32 -16.34
N TYR A 26 -6.59 8.85 -16.96
CA TYR A 26 -6.31 9.04 -18.39
C TYR A 26 -6.89 7.92 -19.27
N HIS A 27 -7.75 7.06 -18.74
CA HIS A 27 -8.37 5.96 -19.50
C HIS A 27 -7.36 5.08 -20.25
N PHE A 28 -6.21 4.81 -19.61
CA PHE A 28 -5.10 4.01 -20.17
C PHE A 28 -4.43 4.62 -21.42
N ASP A 29 -4.64 5.91 -21.70
CA ASP A 29 -3.94 6.62 -22.78
C ASP A 29 -2.51 6.98 -22.35
N LEU A 30 -1.55 6.13 -22.75
CA LEU A 30 -0.14 6.29 -22.42
C LEU A 30 0.48 7.57 -23.00
N TRP A 31 0.01 8.02 -24.16
CA TRP A 31 0.55 9.23 -24.79
C TRP A 31 0.19 10.47 -23.96
N ARG A 32 -1.04 10.54 -23.49
CA ARG A 32 -1.49 11.65 -22.61
C ARG A 32 -0.90 11.58 -21.21
N ILE A 33 -0.57 10.39 -20.71
CA ILE A 33 0.13 10.20 -19.41
C ILE A 33 1.58 10.71 -19.47
N MET A 34 2.25 10.50 -20.61
CA MET A 34 3.64 10.93 -20.86
C MET A 34 3.76 12.42 -21.26
N GLY A 35 2.67 13.02 -21.75
CA GLY A 35 2.63 14.42 -22.14
C GLY A 35 2.68 15.41 -20.97
N ASN A 36 2.73 16.71 -21.30
CA ASN A 36 2.72 17.78 -20.31
C ASN A 36 1.45 17.74 -19.45
N ARG A 37 1.61 17.99 -18.14
CA ARG A 37 0.55 17.83 -17.13
C ARG A 37 -0.14 19.14 -16.77
N ASP A 38 -0.06 20.11 -17.66
CA ASP A 38 -0.59 21.48 -17.48
C ASP A 38 -2.13 21.45 -17.44
N GLU A 39 -2.74 20.61 -18.28
CA GLU A 39 -4.17 20.34 -18.28
C GLU A 39 -4.45 18.88 -17.90
N ARG A 40 -4.80 18.64 -16.64
CA ARG A 40 -5.14 17.29 -16.19
C ARG A 40 -6.64 17.02 -16.34
N PRO A 41 -7.06 15.89 -16.93
CA PRO A 41 -8.46 15.50 -17.01
C PRO A 41 -9.14 15.48 -15.64
N GLN A 42 -10.44 15.69 -15.56
CA GLN A 42 -11.14 15.49 -14.29
C GLN A 42 -11.04 14.02 -13.84
N LYS A 43 -10.96 13.79 -12.53
CA LYS A 43 -10.88 12.44 -11.98
C LYS A 43 -12.23 11.74 -12.13
N THR A 44 -12.23 10.55 -12.70
CA THR A 44 -13.37 9.64 -12.61
C THR A 44 -13.60 9.23 -11.14
N VAL A 45 -14.80 8.74 -10.82
CA VAL A 45 -15.12 8.22 -9.48
C VAL A 45 -14.13 7.12 -9.07
N LEU A 46 -13.77 6.24 -10.01
CA LEU A 46 -12.81 5.17 -9.79
C LEU A 46 -11.40 5.71 -9.54
N ALA A 47 -10.92 6.66 -10.36
CA ALA A 47 -9.61 7.30 -10.15
C ALA A 47 -9.54 7.98 -8.77
N ALA A 48 -10.59 8.69 -8.36
CA ALA A 48 -10.66 9.31 -7.03
C ALA A 48 -10.67 8.29 -5.88
N ARG A 49 -11.28 7.12 -6.07
CA ARG A 49 -11.22 6.01 -5.09
C ARG A 49 -9.81 5.42 -4.99
N LEU A 50 -9.15 5.18 -6.12
CA LEU A 50 -7.79 4.67 -6.17
C LEU A 50 -6.78 5.64 -5.57
N GLU A 51 -6.95 6.95 -5.80
CA GLU A 51 -6.13 7.97 -5.17
C GLU A 51 -6.25 7.96 -3.64
N ARG A 52 -7.47 7.82 -3.11
CA ARG A 52 -7.67 7.67 -1.65
C ARG A 52 -7.02 6.41 -1.09
N ALA A 53 -7.07 5.29 -1.82
CA ALA A 53 -6.36 4.08 -1.43
C ALA A 53 -4.83 4.28 -1.40
N LYS A 54 -4.28 4.94 -2.42
CA LYS A 54 -2.86 5.34 -2.49
C LYS A 54 -2.47 6.28 -1.34
N ASN A 55 -3.31 7.26 -1.01
CA ASN A 55 -3.06 8.17 0.11
C ASN A 55 -3.09 7.44 1.46
N ASN A 56 -3.99 6.48 1.64
CA ASN A 56 -3.97 5.63 2.83
C ASN A 56 -2.70 4.77 2.93
N MET A 57 -2.18 4.29 1.80
CA MET A 57 -0.89 3.60 1.76
C MET A 57 0.27 4.53 2.11
N LEU A 58 0.25 5.78 1.63
CA LEU A 58 1.23 6.81 2.00
C LEU A 58 1.29 7.09 3.49
N GLU A 59 0.15 7.10 4.18
CA GLU A 59 0.09 7.29 5.64
C GLU A 59 0.66 6.08 6.40
N ALA A 60 0.43 4.88 5.88
CA ALA A 60 0.89 3.64 6.54
C ALA A 60 2.35 3.30 6.26
N LEU A 61 2.89 3.75 5.13
CA LEU A 61 4.21 3.36 4.64
C LEU A 61 5.36 3.80 5.57
N PRO A 62 5.40 5.03 6.12
CA PRO A 62 6.43 5.42 7.07
C PRO A 62 6.49 4.53 8.31
N LEU A 63 5.32 4.16 8.85
CA LEU A 63 5.23 3.26 10.01
C LEU A 63 5.72 1.85 9.67
N PHE A 64 5.29 1.30 8.53
CA PHE A 64 5.77 0.00 8.05
C PHE A 64 7.29 -0.01 7.85
N LEU A 65 7.83 0.98 7.13
CA LEU A 65 9.26 1.07 6.83
C LEU A 65 10.09 1.27 8.09
N GLY A 66 9.62 2.11 9.03
CA GLY A 66 10.28 2.29 10.32
C GLY A 66 10.40 0.97 11.09
N LEU A 67 9.31 0.23 11.22
CA LEU A 67 9.31 -1.09 11.89
C LEU A 67 10.17 -2.11 11.15
N ALA A 68 10.08 -2.17 9.82
CA ALA A 68 10.87 -3.09 9.01
C ALA A 68 12.38 -2.81 9.15
N MET A 69 12.79 -1.54 9.11
CA MET A 69 14.20 -1.16 9.28
C MET A 69 14.69 -1.46 10.69
N LEU A 70 13.96 -1.04 11.73
CA LEU A 70 14.34 -1.28 13.13
C LEU A 70 14.50 -2.77 13.41
N THR A 71 13.57 -3.62 12.96
CA THR A 71 13.63 -5.07 13.17
C THR A 71 14.76 -5.74 12.38
N LEU A 72 15.07 -5.25 11.17
CA LEU A 72 16.25 -5.72 10.42
C LEU A 72 17.55 -5.38 11.16
N PHE A 73 17.68 -4.15 11.66
CA PHE A 73 18.87 -3.73 12.42
C PHE A 73 19.02 -4.48 13.75
N ALA A 74 17.92 -4.77 14.44
CA ALA A 74 17.91 -5.52 15.69
C ALA A 74 18.10 -7.04 15.51
N GLY A 75 18.22 -7.55 14.28
CA GLY A 75 18.31 -8.98 13.99
C GLY A 75 16.98 -9.75 14.14
N GLY A 76 15.87 -9.06 14.42
CA GLY A 76 14.52 -9.62 14.60
C GLY A 76 13.74 -9.86 13.31
N GLY A 77 14.39 -9.79 12.14
CA GLY A 77 13.71 -9.84 10.85
C GLY A 77 12.86 -11.10 10.61
N ASN A 78 13.30 -12.26 11.09
CA ASN A 78 12.52 -13.50 10.99
C ASN A 78 11.24 -13.45 11.85
N ALA A 79 11.31 -12.87 13.04
CA ALA A 79 10.18 -12.74 13.95
C ALA A 79 9.14 -11.71 13.47
N ALA A 80 9.59 -10.65 12.80
CA ALA A 80 8.71 -9.61 12.24
C ALA A 80 8.09 -9.98 10.88
N SER A 81 8.66 -10.95 10.15
CA SER A 81 8.21 -11.34 8.80
C SER A 81 6.73 -11.74 8.69
N PRO A 82 6.13 -12.50 9.64
CA PRO A 82 4.70 -12.81 9.60
C PRO A 82 3.80 -11.57 9.66
N GLY A 83 4.13 -10.61 10.54
CA GLY A 83 3.41 -9.33 10.65
C GLY A 83 3.52 -8.50 9.37
N ALA A 84 4.71 -8.44 8.79
CA ALA A 84 4.95 -7.76 7.53
C ALA A 84 4.16 -8.40 6.37
N THR A 85 4.10 -9.74 6.35
CA THR A 85 3.34 -10.49 5.33
C THR A 85 1.85 -10.24 5.45
N LEU A 86 1.31 -10.21 6.67
CA LEU A 86 -0.09 -9.85 6.93
C LEU A 86 -0.39 -8.42 6.47
N PHE A 87 0.50 -7.47 6.77
CA PHE A 87 0.37 -6.10 6.28
C PHE A 87 0.33 -6.05 4.75
N LEU A 88 1.26 -6.72 4.06
CA LEU A 88 1.29 -6.76 2.60
C LEU A 88 -0.01 -7.34 2.02
N ALA A 89 -0.47 -8.49 2.52
CA ALA A 89 -1.71 -9.14 2.08
C ALA A 89 -2.92 -8.22 2.28
N ALA A 90 -3.01 -7.56 3.44
CA ALA A 90 -4.05 -6.59 3.72
C ALA A 90 -4.03 -5.42 2.72
N ARG A 91 -2.86 -4.89 2.37
CA ARG A 91 -2.73 -3.79 1.39
C ARG A 91 -3.11 -4.23 -0.02
N ILE A 92 -2.77 -5.45 -0.42
CA ILE A 92 -3.19 -6.02 -1.72
C ILE A 92 -4.71 -6.10 -1.81
N LEU A 93 -5.38 -6.57 -0.75
CA LEU A 93 -6.84 -6.69 -0.71
C LEU A 93 -7.55 -5.33 -0.56
N TYR A 94 -6.94 -4.39 0.16
CA TYR A 94 -7.52 -3.08 0.43
C TYR A 94 -7.78 -2.28 -0.85
N VAL A 95 -6.86 -2.33 -1.83
CA VAL A 95 -6.96 -1.58 -3.09
C VAL A 95 -8.22 -1.94 -3.91
N PRO A 96 -8.45 -3.21 -4.31
CA PRO A 96 -9.66 -3.57 -5.06
C PRO A 96 -10.95 -3.37 -4.26
N LEU A 97 -10.95 -3.61 -2.94
CA LEU A 97 -12.13 -3.34 -2.10
C LEU A 97 -12.48 -1.84 -2.06
N TYR A 98 -11.47 -0.97 -1.98
CA TYR A 98 -11.67 0.48 -2.04
C TYR A 98 -12.18 0.91 -3.42
N ALA A 99 -11.58 0.38 -4.49
CA ALA A 99 -11.99 0.66 -5.87
C ALA A 99 -13.46 0.27 -6.12
N ALA A 100 -13.85 -0.94 -5.70
CA ALA A 100 -15.21 -1.45 -5.77
C ALA A 100 -16.19 -0.69 -4.86
N GLY A 101 -15.70 -0.04 -3.80
CA GLY A 101 -16.51 0.72 -2.86
C GLY A 101 -17.24 -0.17 -1.86
N VAL A 102 -16.58 -1.22 -1.36
CA VAL A 102 -17.13 -2.16 -0.36
C VAL A 102 -16.73 -1.69 1.05
N PRO A 103 -17.57 -0.93 1.77
CA PRO A 103 -17.12 -0.13 2.91
C PRO A 103 -16.70 -0.96 4.13
N VAL A 104 -17.46 -1.99 4.48
CA VAL A 104 -17.24 -2.79 5.72
C VAL A 104 -16.01 -3.69 5.57
N LEU A 105 -15.94 -4.49 4.50
CA LEU A 105 -14.80 -5.39 4.27
C LEU A 105 -13.48 -4.62 4.14
N ARG A 106 -13.49 -3.45 3.48
CA ARG A 106 -12.32 -2.58 3.39
C ARG A 106 -11.80 -2.20 4.78
N SER A 107 -12.68 -1.82 5.71
CA SER A 107 -12.29 -1.44 7.07
C SER A 107 -11.73 -2.61 7.87
N LEU A 108 -12.33 -3.81 7.73
CA LEU A 108 -11.80 -5.03 8.36
C LEU A 108 -10.40 -5.39 7.84
N VAL A 109 -10.18 -5.27 6.54
CA VAL A 109 -8.86 -5.49 5.93
C VAL A 109 -7.85 -4.44 6.40
N TRP A 110 -8.27 -3.17 6.58
CA TRP A 110 -7.41 -2.15 7.17
C TRP A 110 -6.97 -2.50 8.60
N LEU A 111 -7.90 -2.99 9.42
CA LEU A 111 -7.60 -3.45 10.79
C LEU A 111 -6.63 -4.64 10.78
N ALA A 112 -6.77 -5.57 9.84
CA ALA A 112 -5.81 -6.66 9.66
C ALA A 112 -4.39 -6.14 9.33
N GLY A 113 -4.31 -5.09 8.50
CA GLY A 113 -3.05 -4.40 8.23
C GLY A 113 -2.45 -3.77 9.49
N MET A 114 -3.28 -3.14 10.34
CA MET A 114 -2.83 -2.59 11.62
C MET A 114 -2.34 -3.68 12.57
N ALA A 115 -3.03 -4.81 12.65
CA ALA A 115 -2.57 -5.97 13.42
C ALA A 115 -1.21 -6.47 12.93
N GLY A 116 -0.97 -6.50 11.61
CA GLY A 116 0.33 -6.82 11.03
C GLY A 116 1.46 -5.88 11.51
N LEU A 117 1.18 -4.58 11.62
CA LEU A 117 2.15 -3.60 12.15
C LEU A 117 2.44 -3.85 13.64
N LEU A 118 1.41 -4.13 14.44
CA LEU A 118 1.60 -4.48 15.85
C LEU A 118 2.44 -5.76 16.01
N MET A 119 2.19 -6.78 15.18
CA MET A 119 3.01 -7.99 15.14
C MET A 119 4.47 -7.71 14.76
N MET A 120 4.73 -6.76 13.86
CA MET A 120 6.11 -6.34 13.54
C MET A 120 6.79 -5.60 14.68
N ALA A 121 6.03 -4.92 15.55
CA ALA A 121 6.56 -4.21 16.70
C ALA A 121 6.92 -5.14 17.86
N MET A 122 6.22 -6.27 18.02
CA MET A 122 6.45 -7.21 19.14
C MET A 122 7.91 -7.65 19.33
N PRO A 123 8.70 -7.97 18.28
CA PRO A 123 10.11 -8.35 18.44
C PRO A 123 11.05 -7.21 18.85
N LEU A 124 10.58 -5.96 18.88
CA LEU A 124 11.35 -4.79 19.32
C LEU A 124 11.10 -4.43 20.79
N LEU A 125 10.16 -5.10 21.44
CA LEU A 125 9.79 -4.93 22.85
C LEU A 125 10.43 -6.03 23.70
#